data_AF-A0A0J8BKQ3-F1
#
_entry.id   AF-A0A0J8BKQ3-F1
#
_cell.length_a   1.000
_cell.length_b   1.000
_cell.length_c   1.000
_cell.angle_alpha   90.00
_cell.angle_beta   90.00
_cell.angle_gamma   90.00
#
_symmetry.space_group_name_H-M   'P 1'
#
loop_
_entity.id
_entity.type
_entity.pdbx_description
1 polymer ?
#
loop_
_entity_poly.entity_id
_entity_poly.type
_entity_poly.pdbx_seq_one_letter_code
_entity_poly.pdbx_strand_id
1 'polypeptide(L)'
;DGVPMDKLYPLDVDRAFKVLTRLRGDIKKFWDSGPLPGVLLSRQEVTMSTVWDGRLADLQKQGVPVERQLNGMRRQFQGYAIAKGAANADNAYKLMDFSLRAESQANLVKFFPSNPSSPLAYAKLTDDERNASAGAPKYYDKGFDADVDWWLKNESAVTKRWLEWARG
;
A
#
# COMPACT_ATOMS: atom_id res chain seq x y z
N ASP A 1 16.70 -7.55 -6.32
CA ASP A 1 17.98 -8.31 -6.24
C ASP A 1 17.77 -9.83 -6.33
N GLY A 2 16.67 -10.28 -6.93
CA GLY A 2 16.44 -11.68 -7.30
C GLY A 2 15.78 -12.57 -6.25
N VAL A 3 15.45 -12.08 -5.04
CA VAL A 3 14.70 -12.89 -4.06
C VAL A 3 13.26 -13.13 -4.57
N PRO A 4 12.81 -14.39 -4.68
CA PRO A 4 11.42 -14.69 -4.97
C PRO A 4 10.46 -14.09 -3.93
N MET A 5 9.29 -13.60 -4.37
CA MET A 5 8.31 -12.94 -3.49
C MET A 5 7.79 -13.84 -2.36
N ASP A 6 7.72 -15.15 -2.60
CA ASP A 6 7.33 -16.19 -1.64
C ASP A 6 8.46 -16.58 -0.66
N LYS A 7 9.67 -16.03 -0.81
CA LYS A 7 10.85 -16.31 0.02
C LYS A 7 11.43 -15.06 0.68
N LEU A 8 10.62 -14.01 0.81
CA LEU A 8 11.05 -12.76 1.45
C LEU A 8 11.26 -12.95 2.95
N TYR A 9 10.37 -13.67 3.65
CA TYR A 9 10.40 -13.79 5.10
C TYR A 9 11.10 -15.08 5.57
N PRO A 10 11.89 -15.04 6.66
CA PRO A 10 12.28 -13.85 7.41
C PRO A 10 13.18 -12.91 6.58
N LEU A 11 12.99 -11.59 6.71
CA LEU A 11 13.73 -10.63 5.89
C LEU A 11 15.23 -10.67 6.22
N ASP A 12 16.05 -10.80 5.18
CA ASP A 12 17.48 -10.50 5.26
C ASP A 12 17.69 -8.98 5.26
N VAL A 13 17.64 -8.41 6.47
CA VAL A 13 17.74 -6.95 6.68
C VAL A 13 19.11 -6.44 6.21
N ASP A 14 20.20 -7.19 6.42
CA ASP A 14 21.53 -6.78 5.95
C ASP A 14 21.60 -6.66 4.43
N ARG A 15 21.06 -7.66 3.72
CA ARG A 15 20.95 -7.64 2.27
C ARG A 15 20.09 -6.47 1.79
N ALA A 16 18.95 -6.22 2.43
CA ALA A 16 18.07 -5.10 2.08
C ALA A 16 18.81 -3.75 2.19
N PHE A 17 19.54 -3.50 3.27
CA PHE A 17 20.31 -2.26 3.44
C PHE A 17 21.50 -2.16 2.48
N LYS A 18 22.14 -3.27 2.08
CA LYS A 18 23.16 -3.25 1.02
C LYS A 18 22.57 -2.80 -0.32
N VAL A 19 21.39 -3.29 -0.68
CA VAL A 19 20.69 -2.88 -1.90
C VAL A 19 20.26 -1.41 -1.83
N LEU A 20 19.67 -0.98 -0.71
CA LEU A 20 19.30 0.41 -0.49
C LEU A 20 20.50 1.35 -0.58
N THR A 21 21.63 0.96 0.00
CA THR A 21 22.88 1.75 -0.07
C THR A 21 23.39 1.87 -1.50
N ARG A 22 23.37 0.77 -2.27
CA ARG A 22 23.74 0.81 -3.69
C ARG A 22 22.85 1.74 -4.50
N LEU A 23 21.56 1.79 -4.22
CA LEU A 23 20.57 2.61 -4.94
C LEU A 23 20.49 4.06 -4.42
N ARG A 24 21.14 4.40 -3.31
CA ARG A 24 20.96 5.68 -2.62
C ARG A 24 21.15 6.89 -3.53
N GLY A 25 22.17 6.88 -4.39
CA GLY A 25 22.45 7.98 -5.31
C GLY A 25 21.33 8.22 -6.35
N ASP A 26 20.55 7.18 -6.66
CA ASP A 26 19.46 7.23 -7.62
C ASP A 26 18.10 7.60 -6.97
N ILE A 27 18.03 7.58 -5.64
CA ILE A 27 16.81 7.87 -4.89
C ILE A 27 16.76 9.35 -4.54
N LYS A 28 15.93 10.09 -5.28
CA LYS A 28 15.71 11.53 -5.05
C LYS A 28 15.19 11.83 -3.64
N LYS A 29 14.23 11.04 -3.15
CA LYS A 29 13.58 11.25 -1.85
C LYS A 29 12.96 9.96 -1.32
N PHE A 30 13.21 9.68 -0.04
CA PHE A 30 12.41 8.74 0.74
C PHE A 30 11.17 9.47 1.23
N TRP A 31 10.00 9.09 0.73
CA TRP A 31 8.75 9.77 1.04
C TRP A 31 8.19 9.32 2.39
N ASP A 32 7.57 10.25 3.11
CA ASP A 32 6.98 10.11 4.45
C ASP A 32 5.49 10.48 4.46
N SER A 33 4.94 10.85 3.30
CA SER A 33 3.54 11.19 3.11
C SER A 33 3.01 10.68 1.77
N GLY A 34 1.74 10.30 1.75
CA GLY A 34 1.06 9.76 0.56
C GLY A 34 1.07 10.67 -0.68
N PRO A 35 0.94 12.01 -0.55
CA PRO A 35 0.91 12.89 -1.72
C PRO A 35 2.24 13.01 -2.46
N LEU A 36 3.37 12.88 -1.75
CA LEU A 36 4.70 13.24 -2.23
C LEU A 36 5.15 12.48 -3.49
N PRO A 37 5.02 11.14 -3.60
CA PRO A 37 5.35 10.43 -4.84
C PRO A 37 4.64 11.00 -6.07
N GLY A 38 3.36 11.36 -5.93
CA GLY A 38 2.58 11.93 -7.03
C GLY A 38 3.02 13.33 -7.44
N VAL A 39 3.50 14.15 -6.50
CA VAL A 39 4.08 15.46 -6.80
C VAL A 39 5.40 15.31 -7.56
N LEU A 40 6.26 14.38 -7.14
CA LEU A 40 7.55 14.15 -7.81
C LEU A 40 7.36 13.62 -9.23
N LEU A 41 6.41 12.70 -9.43
CA LEU A 41 6.07 12.16 -10.75
C LEU A 41 5.46 13.23 -11.66
N SER A 42 4.49 14.02 -11.17
CA SER A 42 3.83 15.04 -12.00
C SER A 42 4.75 16.17 -12.43
N ARG A 43 5.75 16.51 -11.60
CA ARG A 43 6.80 17.48 -11.90
C ARG A 43 7.97 16.90 -12.71
N GLN A 44 7.93 15.61 -13.04
CA GLN A 44 9.01 14.90 -13.72
C GLN A 44 10.35 14.98 -12.96
N GLU A 45 10.32 15.15 -11.63
CA GLU A 45 11.52 15.12 -10.78
C GLU A 45 12.06 13.70 -10.58
N VAL A 46 11.21 12.69 -10.83
CA VAL A 46 11.56 11.26 -10.85
C VAL A 46 10.84 10.57 -12.01
N THR A 47 11.45 9.52 -12.56
CA THR A 47 10.86 8.70 -13.64
C THR A 47 10.06 7.50 -13.11
N MET A 48 10.32 7.08 -11.87
CA MET A 48 9.66 5.94 -11.22
C MET A 48 9.58 6.19 -9.71
N SER A 49 8.52 5.70 -9.07
CA SER A 49 8.36 5.73 -7.62
C SER A 49 7.53 4.57 -7.12
N THR A 50 7.71 4.22 -5.84
CA THR A 50 6.69 3.46 -5.13
C THR A 50 5.56 4.40 -4.74
N VAL A 51 4.32 3.96 -4.90
CA VAL A 51 3.14 4.79 -4.65
C VAL A 51 1.96 3.90 -4.25
N TRP A 52 0.99 4.45 -3.51
CA TRP A 52 -0.28 3.77 -3.28
C TRP A 52 -1.14 3.78 -4.55
N ASP A 53 -1.75 2.65 -4.89
CA ASP A 53 -2.49 2.44 -6.15
C ASP A 53 -3.55 3.53 -6.42
N GLY A 54 -4.31 3.94 -5.39
CA GLY A 54 -5.30 5.01 -5.51
C GLY A 54 -4.71 6.38 -5.87
N ARG A 55 -3.48 6.68 -5.43
CA ARG A 55 -2.81 7.93 -5.79
C ARG A 55 -2.36 7.95 -7.25
N LEU A 56 -2.03 6.78 -7.81
CA LEU A 56 -1.70 6.67 -9.22
C LEU A 56 -2.94 6.88 -10.10
N ALA A 57 -4.09 6.33 -9.71
CA ALA A 57 -5.34 6.54 -10.44
C ALA A 57 -5.73 8.03 -10.50
N ASP A 58 -5.49 8.80 -9.44
CA ASP A 58 -5.71 10.26 -9.45
C ASP A 58 -4.79 10.98 -10.43
N LEU A 59 -3.51 10.59 -10.52
CA LEU A 59 -2.56 11.17 -11.48
C LEU A 59 -2.98 10.89 -12.93
N GLN A 60 -3.44 9.66 -13.20
CA GLN A 60 -3.96 9.29 -14.52
C GLN A 60 -5.19 10.12 -14.90
N LYS A 61 -6.12 10.33 -13.96
CA LYS A 61 -7.29 11.23 -14.15
C LYS A 61 -6.88 12.67 -14.45
N GLN A 62 -5.74 13.12 -13.93
CA GLN A 62 -5.17 14.45 -14.21
C GLN A 62 -4.38 14.52 -15.53
N GLY A 63 -4.29 13.41 -16.29
CA GLY A 63 -3.56 13.36 -17.54
C GLY A 63 -2.04 13.22 -17.39
N VAL A 64 -1.55 12.91 -16.18
CA VAL A 64 -0.12 12.61 -15.97
C VAL A 64 0.17 11.24 -16.61
N PRO A 65 1.18 11.13 -17.49
CA PRO A 65 1.45 9.90 -18.25
C PRO A 65 2.18 8.87 -17.39
N VAL A 66 1.46 8.26 -16.44
CA VAL A 66 1.98 7.24 -15.52
C VAL A 66 1.25 5.92 -15.69
N GLU A 67 2.00 4.83 -15.53
CA GLU A 67 1.57 3.45 -15.72
C GLU A 67 1.87 2.62 -14.47
N ARG A 68 1.15 1.50 -14.32
CA ARG A 68 1.38 0.56 -13.20
C ARG A 68 2.44 -0.45 -13.54
N GLN A 69 3.37 -0.65 -12.62
CA GLN A 69 4.22 -1.84 -12.58
C GLN A 69 3.79 -2.67 -11.36
N LEU A 70 3.10 -3.80 -11.60
CA LEU A 70 2.49 -4.62 -10.53
C LEU A 70 3.44 -5.67 -9.94
N ASN A 71 4.53 -6.01 -10.63
CA ASN A 71 5.46 -7.05 -10.18
C ASN A 71 6.25 -6.59 -8.96
N GLY A 72 6.12 -7.32 -7.85
CA GLY A 72 6.69 -6.92 -6.57
C GLY A 72 5.82 -5.94 -5.80
N MET A 73 4.53 -5.79 -6.15
CA MET A 73 3.62 -4.97 -5.36
C MET A 73 3.43 -5.58 -3.95
N ARG A 74 3.49 -4.73 -2.92
CA ARG A 74 3.09 -5.13 -1.57
C ARG A 74 1.58 -4.96 -1.42
N ARG A 75 0.87 -6.05 -1.18
CA ARG A 75 -0.54 -6.00 -0.78
C ARG A 75 -0.65 -5.50 0.66
N GLN A 76 -1.61 -4.63 0.91
CA GLN A 76 -1.83 -4.04 2.22
C GLN A 76 -3.29 -4.19 2.61
N PHE A 77 -3.51 -4.70 3.82
CA PHE A 77 -4.82 -4.78 4.45
C PHE A 77 -4.96 -3.63 5.44
N GLN A 78 -6.18 -3.10 5.53
CA GLN A 78 -6.53 -2.04 6.47
C GLN A 78 -7.60 -2.58 7.42
N GLY A 79 -7.52 -2.17 8.68
CA GLY A 79 -8.47 -2.55 9.71
C GLY A 79 -8.95 -1.31 10.47
N TYR A 80 -10.21 -1.34 10.91
CA TYR A 80 -10.71 -0.39 11.89
C TYR A 80 -10.33 -0.86 13.30
N ALA A 81 -9.96 0.10 14.15
CA ALA A 81 -9.74 -0.15 15.57
C ALA A 81 -10.37 1.00 16.38
N ILE A 82 -10.91 0.66 17.55
CA ILE A 82 -11.39 1.65 18.52
C ILE A 82 -10.34 1.74 19.62
N ALA A 83 -9.76 2.93 19.80
CA ALA A 83 -8.76 3.16 20.84
C ALA A 83 -9.35 2.93 22.24
N LYS A 84 -8.55 2.35 23.15
CA LYS A 84 -8.94 2.21 24.55
C LYS A 84 -9.21 3.59 25.15
N GLY A 85 -10.39 3.78 25.75
CA GLY A 85 -10.80 5.07 26.32
C GLY A 85 -11.32 6.09 25.31
N ALA A 86 -11.66 5.67 24.08
CA ALA A 86 -12.27 6.56 23.09
C ALA A 86 -13.52 7.25 23.65
N ALA A 87 -13.56 8.58 23.55
CA ALA A 87 -14.65 9.41 24.10
C ALA A 87 -16.03 9.11 23.48
N ASN A 88 -16.07 8.48 22.31
CA ASN A 88 -17.30 8.21 21.54
C ASN A 88 -17.34 6.77 21.02
N ALA A 89 -17.07 5.78 21.88
CA ALA A 89 -16.97 4.37 21.49
C ALA A 89 -18.22 3.85 20.75
N ASP A 90 -19.42 4.18 21.22
CA ASP A 90 -20.68 3.74 20.59
C ASP A 90 -20.84 4.29 19.16
N ASN A 91 -20.47 5.55 18.94
CA ASN A 91 -20.52 6.14 17.60
C ASN A 91 -19.42 5.59 16.70
N ALA A 92 -18.26 5.21 17.25
CA ALA A 92 -17.22 4.51 16.50
C ALA A 92 -17.72 3.13 16.04
N TYR A 93 -18.43 2.38 16.88
CA TYR A 93 -19.09 1.12 16.47
C TYR A 93 -20.13 1.34 15.37
N LYS A 94 -20.98 2.38 15.47
CA LYS A 94 -21.95 2.71 14.41
C LYS A 94 -21.28 3.05 13.08
N LEU A 95 -20.16 3.79 13.13
CA LEU A 95 -19.37 4.10 11.94
C LEU A 95 -18.78 2.82 11.33
N MET A 96 -18.17 1.96 12.15
CA MET A 96 -17.63 0.68 11.69
C MET A 96 -18.71 -0.20 11.06
N ASP A 97 -19.88 -0.32 11.69
CA ASP A 97 -21.02 -1.03 11.12
C ASP A 97 -21.38 -0.47 9.75
N PHE A 98 -21.60 0.84 9.64
CA PHE A 98 -21.93 1.49 8.37
C PHE A 98 -20.85 1.26 7.30
N SER A 99 -19.59 1.47 7.64
CA SER A 99 -18.46 1.34 6.70
C SER A 99 -18.26 -0.08 6.20
N LEU A 100 -18.58 -1.10 7.02
CA LEU A 100 -18.37 -2.50 6.67
C LEU A 100 -19.53 -3.12 5.88
N ARG A 101 -20.67 -2.43 5.71
CA ARG A 101 -21.79 -2.91 4.88
C ARG A 101 -21.37 -3.10 3.43
N ALA A 102 -22.00 -4.09 2.78
CA ALA A 102 -21.66 -4.46 1.41
C ALA A 102 -21.86 -3.29 0.42
N GLU A 103 -22.95 -2.53 0.58
CA GLU A 103 -23.29 -1.38 -0.24
C GLU A 103 -22.30 -0.23 -0.05
N SER A 104 -21.91 0.05 1.20
CA SER A 104 -20.93 1.09 1.53
C SER A 104 -19.58 0.79 0.89
N GLN A 105 -19.10 -0.44 1.03
CA GLN A 105 -17.83 -0.86 0.43
C GLN A 105 -17.90 -0.87 -1.10
N ALA A 106 -18.97 -1.40 -1.70
CA ALA A 106 -19.12 -1.43 -3.16
C ALA A 106 -19.17 -0.02 -3.77
N ASN A 107 -19.80 0.95 -3.09
CA ASN A 107 -19.80 2.34 -3.53
C ASN A 107 -18.43 3.01 -3.38
N LEU A 108 -17.64 2.67 -2.37
CA LEU A 108 -16.31 3.24 -2.18
C LEU A 108 -15.37 2.93 -3.37
N VAL A 109 -15.45 1.72 -3.93
CA VAL A 109 -14.61 1.28 -5.07
C VAL A 109 -14.73 2.21 -6.28
N LYS A 110 -15.91 2.80 -6.49
CA LYS A 110 -16.18 3.72 -7.61
C LYS A 110 -15.38 5.02 -7.52
N PHE A 111 -15.03 5.43 -6.31
CA PHE A 111 -14.28 6.67 -6.06
C PHE A 111 -12.80 6.40 -5.84
N PHE A 112 -12.48 5.29 -5.19
CA PHE A 112 -11.12 4.92 -4.81
C PHE A 112 -10.85 3.44 -5.14
N PRO A 113 -9.88 3.13 -6.01
CA PRO A 113 -9.62 1.76 -6.44
C PRO A 113 -9.06 0.94 -5.28
N SER A 114 -9.96 0.27 -4.58
CA SER A 114 -9.68 -0.53 -3.40
C SER A 114 -10.50 -1.81 -3.45
N ASN A 115 -9.91 -2.90 -2.99
CA ASN A 115 -10.65 -4.14 -2.84
C ASN A 115 -11.52 -4.06 -1.58
N PRO A 116 -12.83 -4.36 -1.69
CA PRO A 116 -13.66 -4.50 -0.51
C PRO A 116 -13.24 -5.76 0.27
N SER A 117 -13.36 -5.70 1.60
CA SER A 117 -13.15 -6.85 2.48
C SER A 117 -14.36 -7.78 2.51
N SER A 118 -15.55 -7.28 2.15
CA SER A 118 -16.79 -8.06 2.08
C SER A 118 -16.91 -8.81 0.75
N PRO A 119 -17.05 -10.16 0.76
CA PRO A 119 -17.34 -10.92 -0.46
C PRO A 119 -18.67 -10.51 -1.12
N LEU A 120 -19.66 -10.08 -0.32
CA LEU A 120 -20.94 -9.58 -0.83
C LEU A 120 -20.80 -8.24 -1.54
N ALA A 121 -19.89 -7.36 -1.07
CA ALA A 121 -19.55 -6.15 -1.79
C ALA A 121 -18.83 -6.47 -3.11
N TYR A 122 -17.86 -7.38 -3.06
CA TYR A 122 -17.09 -7.81 -4.23
C TYR A 122 -18.00 -8.39 -5.34
N ALA A 123 -19.01 -9.17 -4.96
CA ALA A 123 -19.99 -9.73 -5.87
C ALA A 123 -20.84 -8.67 -6.60
N LYS A 124 -21.00 -7.47 -6.02
CA LYS A 124 -21.75 -6.35 -6.63
C LYS A 124 -20.94 -5.54 -7.65
N LEU A 125 -19.61 -5.71 -7.68
CA LEU A 125 -18.73 -4.97 -8.58
C LEU A 125 -18.75 -5.54 -10.00
N THR A 126 -18.62 -4.68 -11.00
CA THR A 126 -18.33 -5.09 -12.38
C THR A 126 -16.90 -5.62 -12.49
N ASP A 127 -16.60 -6.31 -13.60
CA ASP A 127 -15.23 -6.79 -13.83
C ASP A 127 -14.24 -5.64 -13.99
N ASP A 128 -14.65 -4.51 -14.60
CA ASP A 128 -13.80 -3.32 -14.71
C ASP A 128 -13.52 -2.70 -13.34
N GLU A 129 -14.53 -2.59 -12.47
CA GLU A 129 -14.37 -2.08 -11.10
C GLU A 129 -13.43 -2.98 -10.28
N ARG A 130 -13.56 -4.31 -10.39
CA ARG A 130 -12.66 -5.27 -9.73
C ARG A 130 -11.23 -5.12 -10.25
N ASN A 131 -11.08 -5.06 -11.56
CA ASN A 131 -9.79 -5.05 -12.25
C ASN A 131 -9.08 -3.70 -12.16
N ALA A 132 -9.77 -2.64 -11.78
CA ALA A 132 -9.18 -1.34 -11.52
C ALA A 132 -8.27 -1.36 -10.27
N SER A 133 -8.47 -2.28 -9.32
CA SER A 133 -7.63 -2.40 -8.12
C SER A 133 -6.51 -3.42 -8.30
N ALA A 134 -5.31 -3.07 -7.83
CA ALA A 134 -4.19 -4.00 -7.71
C ALA A 134 -4.47 -5.21 -6.79
N GLY A 135 -5.54 -5.16 -5.98
CA GLY A 135 -5.98 -6.28 -5.14
C GLY A 135 -6.80 -7.36 -5.87
N ALA A 136 -7.09 -7.23 -7.16
CA ALA A 136 -7.88 -8.22 -7.88
C ALA A 136 -7.21 -9.62 -7.87
N PRO A 137 -7.97 -10.74 -7.79
CA PRO A 137 -7.41 -12.10 -7.78
C PRO A 137 -6.45 -12.40 -8.94
N LYS A 138 -6.69 -11.82 -10.12
CA LYS A 138 -5.82 -11.98 -11.29
C LYS A 138 -4.40 -11.40 -11.13
N TYR A 139 -4.17 -10.61 -10.09
CA TYR A 139 -2.87 -10.02 -9.77
C TYR A 139 -2.19 -10.67 -8.56
N TYR A 140 -2.76 -11.75 -7.99
CA TYR A 140 -2.22 -12.39 -6.79
C TYR A 140 -0.84 -13.00 -6.98
N ASP A 141 -0.47 -13.37 -8.20
CA ASP A 141 0.86 -13.85 -8.56
C ASP A 141 1.90 -12.72 -8.76
N LYS A 142 1.47 -11.44 -8.75
CA LYS A 142 2.34 -10.28 -8.99
C LYS A 142 2.87 -9.64 -7.73
N GLY A 143 2.34 -10.00 -6.56
CA GLY A 143 2.66 -9.33 -5.30
C GLY A 143 2.95 -10.26 -4.14
N PHE A 144 3.25 -9.66 -3.00
CA PHE A 144 3.49 -10.34 -1.73
C PHE A 144 2.71 -9.67 -0.59
N ASP A 145 2.47 -10.41 0.48
CA ASP A 145 1.91 -9.91 1.73
C ASP A 145 3.03 -9.67 2.74
N ALA A 146 2.82 -8.72 3.64
CA ALA A 146 3.72 -8.56 4.78
C ALA A 146 3.46 -9.67 5.81
N ASP A 147 4.52 -10.31 6.30
CA ASP A 147 4.46 -11.18 7.48
C ASP A 147 4.31 -10.30 8.73
N VAL A 148 3.07 -10.17 9.20
CA VAL A 148 2.72 -9.32 10.35
C VAL A 148 3.43 -9.80 11.62
N ASP A 149 3.56 -11.10 11.82
CA ASP A 149 4.20 -11.65 13.02
C ASP A 149 5.71 -11.37 13.03
N TRP A 150 6.35 -11.45 11.86
CA TRP A 150 7.75 -11.05 11.73
C TRP A 150 7.92 -9.56 12.01
N TRP A 151 7.07 -8.70 11.45
CA TRP A 151 7.14 -7.27 11.70
C TRP A 151 6.88 -6.90 13.17
N LEU A 152 5.87 -7.48 13.82
CA LEU A 152 5.60 -7.24 15.25
C LEU A 152 6.82 -7.54 16.14
N LYS A 153 7.63 -8.55 15.78
CA LYS A 153 8.85 -8.92 16.51
C LYS A 153 10.07 -8.06 16.17
N ASN A 154 10.13 -7.51 14.96
CA ASN A 154 11.36 -6.90 14.42
C ASN A 154 11.24 -5.39 14.11
N GLU A 155 10.04 -4.82 14.08
CA GLU A 155 9.77 -3.45 13.63
C GLU A 155 10.62 -2.41 14.36
N SER A 156 10.74 -2.50 15.68
CA SER A 156 11.55 -1.55 16.45
C SER A 156 13.03 -1.58 16.07
N ALA A 157 13.59 -2.78 15.89
CA ALA A 157 14.99 -2.96 15.51
C ALA A 157 15.25 -2.48 14.06
N VAL A 158 14.36 -2.85 13.13
CA VAL A 158 14.46 -2.43 11.72
C VAL A 158 14.26 -0.92 11.58
N THR A 159 13.30 -0.34 12.29
CA THR A 159 13.04 1.11 12.30
C THR A 159 14.22 1.89 12.84
N LYS A 160 14.83 1.44 13.94
CA LYS A 160 16.04 2.08 14.47
C LYS A 160 17.15 2.12 13.42
N ARG A 161 17.44 0.97 12.80
CA ARG A 161 18.46 0.86 11.74
C ARG A 161 18.11 1.72 10.52
N TRP A 162 16.85 1.78 10.13
CA TRP A 162 16.37 2.63 9.05
C TRP A 162 16.64 4.10 9.33
N LEU A 163 16.29 4.58 10.52
CA LEU A 163 16.50 5.98 10.92
C LEU A 163 17.98 6.35 10.99
N GLU A 164 18.84 5.44 11.46
CA GLU A 164 20.29 5.63 11.47
C GLU A 164 20.85 5.70 10.05
N TRP A 165 20.46 4.75 9.19
CA TRP A 165 20.90 4.72 7.80
C TRP A 165 20.39 5.91 7.01
N ALA A 166 19.12 6.31 7.12
CA ALA A 166 18.53 7.36 6.29
C ALA A 166 19.09 8.77 6.60
N ARG A 167 19.72 8.96 7.77
CA ARG A 167 20.37 10.23 8.16
C ARG A 167 21.82 10.36 7.68
N GLY A 168 22.53 9.24 7.56
CA GLY A 168 23.88 9.17 6.97
C GLY A 168 23.81 9.07 5.45
#